data_AF-A0A534XZ84-F1
#
_entry.id   AF-A0A534XZ84-F1
#
_cell.length_a   1.000
_cell.length_b   1.000
_cell.length_c   1.000
_cell.angle_alpha   90.00
_cell.angle_beta   90.00
_cell.angle_gamma   90.00
#
_symmetry.space_group_name_H-M   'P 1'
#
loop_
_entity.id
_entity.type
_entity.pdbx_description
1 polymer ?
#
loop_
_entity_poly.entity_id
_entity_poly.type
_entity_poly.pdbx_seq_one_letter_code
_entity_poly.pdbx_strand_id
1 'polypeptide(L)'
;MTEHSLSLRDARRIALLAQGFGARRPARATLRHVRDLVGGIKLIQVDSVNVLVRSQELPVWARLGPHPRDALPDLCRRGEIFEYWAHEASLMPVELQPLLRWRMAEA
;
A
#
# COMPACT_ATOMS: atom_id res chain seq x y z
N MET A 1 -6.96 -11.10 34.64
CA MET A 1 -6.50 -10.61 33.33
C MET A 1 -5.89 -9.24 33.54
N THR A 2 -4.61 -9.06 33.23
CA THR A 2 -4.00 -7.72 33.21
C THR A 2 -4.55 -6.95 32.02
N GLU A 3 -5.10 -5.78 32.27
CA GLU A 3 -5.57 -4.89 31.22
C GLU A 3 -4.36 -4.25 30.53
N HIS A 4 -4.12 -4.62 29.27
CA HIS A 4 -3.07 -4.03 28.46
C HIS A 4 -3.65 -2.81 27.74
N SER A 5 -3.24 -1.61 28.14
CA SER A 5 -3.64 -0.35 27.50
C SER A 5 -2.45 0.31 26.79
N LEU A 6 -2.73 0.97 25.67
CA LEU A 6 -1.76 1.79 24.94
C LEU A 6 -2.06 3.27 25.19
N SER A 7 -1.03 4.07 25.43
CA SER A 7 -1.19 5.52 25.39
C SER A 7 -1.54 5.96 23.96
N LEU A 8 -2.23 7.10 23.81
CA LEU A 8 -2.51 7.68 22.49
C LEU A 8 -1.23 7.93 21.67
N ARG A 9 -0.12 8.25 22.36
CA ARG A 9 1.19 8.46 21.74
C ARG A 9 1.71 7.17 21.11
N ASP A 10 1.59 6.05 21.82
CA ASP A 10 2.10 4.75 21.36
C ASP A 10 1.21 4.19 20.26
N ALA A 11 -0.12 4.29 20.40
CA ALA A 11 -1.06 3.92 19.36
C ALA A 11 -0.78 4.67 18.04
N ARG A 12 -0.54 5.99 18.11
CA ARG A 12 -0.20 6.81 16.92
C ARG A 12 1.11 6.37 16.28
N ARG A 13 2.13 6.06 17.08
CA ARG A 13 3.42 5.57 16.56
C ARG A 13 3.23 4.23 15.86
N ILE A 14 2.53 3.29 16.48
CA ILE A 14 2.24 1.98 15.89
C ILE A 14 1.53 2.15 14.54
N ALA A 15 0.49 2.99 14.48
CA ALA A 15 -0.23 3.27 13.25
C ALA A 15 0.67 3.86 12.14
N LEU A 16 1.50 4.86 12.46
CA LEU A 16 2.42 5.47 11.49
C LEU A 16 3.50 4.48 11.01
N LEU A 17 4.03 3.66 11.91
CA LEU A 17 5.03 2.64 11.56
C LEU A 17 4.43 1.55 10.67
N ALA A 18 3.22 1.07 10.98
CA ALA A 18 2.49 0.11 10.15
C ALA A 18 2.18 0.66 8.75
N GLN A 19 2.01 1.97 8.63
CA GLN A 19 1.81 2.69 7.36
C GLN A 19 3.11 2.98 6.60
N GLY A 20 4.27 2.53 7.10
CA GLY A 20 5.57 2.67 6.43
C GLY A 20 6.27 4.01 6.67
N PHE A 21 5.81 4.85 7.61
CA PHE A 21 6.42 6.16 7.92
C PHE A 21 7.62 6.10 8.88
N GLY A 22 8.06 4.90 9.29
CA GLY A 22 9.24 4.72 10.14
C GLY A 22 10.55 4.42 9.40
N ALA A 23 10.46 4.03 8.13
CA ALA A 23 11.63 3.63 7.36
C ALA A 23 12.40 4.86 6.85
N ARG A 24 13.73 4.79 6.87
CA ARG A 24 14.56 5.80 6.20
C ARG A 24 14.32 5.71 4.70
N ARG A 25 14.08 6.86 4.07
CA ARG A 25 13.93 6.93 2.61
C ARG A 25 15.22 6.44 1.92
N PRO A 26 15.11 5.60 0.87
CA PRO A 26 16.27 5.23 0.07
C PRO A 26 16.80 6.48 -0.67
N ALA A 27 18.12 6.54 -0.91
CA ALA A 27 18.70 7.61 -1.72
C ALA A 27 18.13 7.64 -3.15
N ARG A 28 17.78 6.45 -3.68
CA ARG A 28 17.06 6.26 -4.94
C ARG A 28 16.07 5.12 -4.78
N ALA A 29 14.77 5.41 -4.87
CA ALA A 29 13.76 4.36 -4.85
C ALA A 29 13.80 3.55 -6.15
N THR A 30 13.48 2.26 -6.02
CA THR A 30 13.46 1.29 -7.13
C THR A 30 12.12 0.56 -7.13
N LEU A 31 11.84 -0.19 -8.19
CA LEU A 31 10.64 -1.04 -8.26
C LEU A 31 10.52 -1.97 -7.03
N ARG A 32 11.65 -2.53 -6.58
CA ARG A 32 11.71 -3.37 -5.36
C ARG A 32 11.20 -2.61 -4.12
N HIS A 33 11.59 -1.35 -3.94
CA HIS A 33 11.13 -0.55 -2.79
C HIS A 33 9.62 -0.28 -2.85
N VAL A 34 9.06 -0.05 -4.05
CA VAL A 34 7.61 0.13 -4.23
C VAL A 34 6.88 -1.18 -3.91
N ARG A 35 7.38 -2.31 -4.41
CA ARG A 35 6.86 -3.64 -4.10
C ARG A 35 6.89 -3.93 -2.60
N ASP A 36 8.02 -3.66 -1.94
CA ASP A 36 8.18 -3.86 -0.49
C ASP A 36 7.21 -2.96 0.30
N LEU A 37 7.00 -1.72 -0.14
CA LEU A 37 6.02 -0.79 0.46
C LEU A 37 4.61 -1.35 0.35
N VAL A 38 4.14 -1.72 -0.85
CA VAL A 38 2.79 -2.28 -1.06
C VAL A 38 2.63 -3.59 -0.28
N GLY A 39 3.66 -4.43 -0.26
CA GLY A 39 3.72 -5.65 0.55
C GLY A 39 3.63 -5.39 2.06
N GLY A 40 4.10 -4.24 2.54
CA GLY A 40 4.02 -3.83 3.95
C GLY A 40 2.67 -3.24 4.34
N ILE A 41 2.19 -2.24 3.58
CA ILE A 41 0.93 -1.52 3.90
C ILE A 41 -0.32 -2.24 3.38
N LYS A 42 -0.13 -3.29 2.56
CA LYS A 42 -1.14 -4.23 2.04
C LYS A 42 -2.16 -3.67 1.05
N LEU A 43 -2.44 -2.38 1.04
CA LEU A 43 -3.25 -1.78 -0.02
C LEU A 43 -2.85 -0.34 -0.37
N ILE A 44 -3.14 0.04 -1.60
CA ILE A 44 -3.23 1.44 -2.04
C ILE A 44 -4.59 1.61 -2.73
N GLN A 45 -5.40 2.57 -2.29
CA GLN A 45 -6.67 2.87 -2.94
C GLN A 45 -6.44 3.49 -4.32
N VAL A 46 -7.26 3.08 -5.27
CA VAL A 46 -7.34 3.64 -6.63
C VAL A 46 -8.41 4.71 -6.63
N ASP A 47 -8.11 5.85 -7.26
CA ASP A 47 -9.05 6.95 -7.43
C ASP A 47 -9.03 7.43 -8.89
N SER A 48 -10.14 7.99 -9.34
CA SER A 48 -10.27 8.66 -10.63
C SER A 48 -9.52 10.00 -10.69
N VAL A 49 -9.28 10.66 -9.55
CA VAL A 49 -8.60 11.96 -9.46
C VAL A 49 -7.17 11.88 -9.97
N ASN A 50 -6.82 12.81 -10.87
CA ASN A 50 -5.51 12.86 -11.53
C ASN A 50 -5.00 14.27 -11.85
N VAL A 51 -5.53 15.32 -11.21
CA VAL A 51 -5.25 16.74 -11.53
C VAL A 51 -3.76 17.10 -11.45
N LEU A 52 -3.04 16.53 -10.47
CA LEU A 52 -1.59 16.69 -10.33
C LEU A 52 -0.87 15.44 -10.85
N VAL A 53 -1.20 14.30 -10.26
CA VAL A 53 -0.75 12.95 -10.59
C VAL A 53 -1.88 11.99 -10.20
N ARG A 54 -1.80 10.72 -10.62
CA ARG A 54 -2.74 9.69 -10.14
C ARG A 54 -2.70 9.62 -8.62
N SER A 55 -3.85 9.65 -7.95
CA SER A 55 -3.94 9.65 -6.48
C SER A 55 -3.14 8.52 -5.84
N GLN A 56 -3.19 7.31 -6.42
CA GLN A 56 -2.47 6.12 -5.96
C GLN A 56 -0.93 6.25 -5.98
N GLU A 57 -0.38 7.26 -6.66
CA GLU A 57 1.06 7.54 -6.66
C GLU A 57 1.49 8.35 -5.44
N LEU A 58 0.60 9.19 -4.90
CA LEU A 58 0.90 10.06 -3.75
C LEU A 58 1.29 9.26 -2.49
N PRO A 59 0.62 8.14 -2.15
CA PRO A 59 1.06 7.27 -1.07
C PRO A 59 2.50 6.76 -1.24
N VAL A 60 2.92 6.41 -2.46
CA VAL A 60 4.27 5.91 -2.74
C VAL A 60 5.29 7.04 -2.55
N TRP A 61 5.02 8.21 -3.12
CA TRP A 61 5.86 9.40 -2.95
C TRP A 61 6.03 9.79 -1.47
N ALA A 62 4.95 9.76 -0.69
CA ALA A 62 4.98 10.13 0.72
C ALA A 62 5.95 9.25 1.56
N ARG A 63 6.12 7.95 1.22
CA ARG A 63 7.07 7.06 1.90
C ARG A 63 8.45 7.06 1.24
N LEU A 64 8.55 7.04 -0.08
CA LEU A 64 9.80 6.75 -0.78
C LEU A 64 10.44 7.96 -1.47
N GLY A 65 9.71 9.06 -1.70
CA GLY A 65 10.16 10.19 -2.51
C GLY A 65 10.21 9.84 -4.01
N PRO A 66 11.16 10.41 -4.78
CA PRO A 66 11.33 10.11 -6.20
C PRO A 66 11.50 8.61 -6.46
N HIS A 67 10.61 8.06 -7.28
CA HIS A 67 10.53 6.64 -7.62
C HIS A 67 10.16 6.49 -9.11
N PRO A 68 10.32 5.29 -9.71
CA PRO A 68 9.82 5.03 -11.05
C PRO A 68 8.31 5.21 -11.11
N ARG A 69 7.85 6.16 -11.91
CA ARG A 69 6.43 6.55 -12.01
C ARG A 69 5.52 5.39 -12.40
N ASP A 70 6.02 4.51 -13.26
CA ASP A 70 5.29 3.34 -13.75
C ASP A 70 5.37 2.13 -12.81
N ALA A 71 5.93 2.29 -11.60
CA ALA A 71 6.13 1.15 -10.70
C ALA A 71 4.83 0.39 -10.35
N LEU A 72 3.72 1.09 -10.09
CA LEU A 72 2.45 0.43 -9.80
C LEU A 72 1.89 -0.30 -11.04
N PRO A 73 1.76 0.33 -12.23
CA PRO A 73 1.44 -0.37 -13.46
C PRO A 73 2.37 -1.56 -13.77
N ASP A 74 3.67 -1.42 -13.55
CA ASP A 74 4.66 -2.47 -13.79
C ASP A 74 4.43 -3.68 -12.88
N LEU A 75 4.16 -3.45 -11.60
CA LEU A 75 3.83 -4.53 -10.65
C LEU A 75 2.51 -5.22 -11.02
N CYS A 76 1.52 -4.47 -11.51
CA CYS A 76 0.28 -5.05 -12.01
C CYS A 76 0.54 -5.95 -13.23
N ARG A 77 1.31 -5.46 -14.21
CA ARG A 77 1.65 -6.22 -15.42
C ARG A 77 2.47 -7.48 -15.11
N ARG A 78 3.26 -7.46 -14.03
CA ARG A 78 4.03 -8.61 -13.54
C ARG A 78 3.19 -9.59 -12.71
N GLY A 79 1.94 -9.25 -12.40
CA GLY A 79 1.08 -10.05 -11.54
C GLY A 79 1.51 -10.08 -10.07
N GLU A 80 2.36 -9.14 -9.64
CA GLU A 80 2.81 -9.03 -8.24
C GLU A 80 1.78 -8.31 -7.37
N ILE A 81 1.00 -7.42 -7.97
CA ILE A 81 -0.16 -6.78 -7.36
C ILE A 81 -1.36 -6.88 -8.31
N PHE A 82 -2.57 -6.75 -7.78
CA PHE A 82 -3.81 -6.79 -8.56
C PHE A 82 -4.80 -5.75 -8.06
N GLU A 83 -5.75 -5.39 -8.93
CA GLU A 83 -6.85 -4.47 -8.61
C GLU A 83 -8.11 -5.26 -8.21
N TYR A 84 -8.73 -4.88 -7.10
CA TYR A 84 -10.01 -5.45 -6.67
C TYR A 84 -10.75 -4.54 -5.70
N TRP A 85 -12.07 -4.76 -5.58
CA TRP A 85 -12.93 -4.10 -4.60
C TRP A 85 -12.80 -4.74 -3.20
N ALA A 86 -11.69 -4.45 -2.53
CA ALA A 86 -11.43 -4.91 -1.17
C ALA A 86 -12.18 -4.06 -0.13
N HIS A 87 -11.51 -3.09 0.49
CA HIS A 87 -12.23 -2.05 1.25
C HIS A 87 -12.99 -1.13 0.28
N GLU A 88 -12.31 -0.72 -0.78
CA GLU A 88 -12.81 -0.01 -1.98
C GLU A 88 -11.98 -0.47 -3.19
N ALA A 89 -12.05 0.21 -4.34
CA ALA A 89 -11.12 0.02 -5.46
C ALA A 89 -9.65 0.16 -4.98
N SER A 90 -8.88 -0.94 -5.03
CA SER A 90 -7.57 -1.02 -4.39
C SER A 90 -6.57 -1.84 -5.20
N LEU A 91 -5.31 -1.40 -5.22
CA LEU A 91 -4.14 -2.18 -5.61
C LEU A 91 -3.58 -2.93 -4.40
N MET A 92 -3.43 -4.24 -4.49
CA MET A 92 -3.02 -5.11 -3.38
C MET A 92 -2.02 -6.18 -3.80
N PRO A 93 -1.17 -6.69 -2.89
CA PRO A 93 -0.32 -7.84 -3.15
C PRO A 93 -1.13 -9.05 -3.62
N VAL A 94 -0.67 -9.72 -4.68
CA VAL A 94 -1.36 -10.87 -5.28
C VAL A 94 -1.58 -12.02 -4.29
N GLU A 95 -0.74 -12.12 -3.25
CA GLU A 95 -0.85 -13.13 -2.21
C GLU A 95 -2.13 -12.99 -1.37
N LEU A 96 -2.79 -11.81 -1.40
CA LEU A 96 -4.09 -11.60 -0.75
C LEU A 96 -5.27 -12.09 -1.60
N GLN A 97 -5.06 -12.36 -2.90
CA GLN A 97 -6.13 -12.78 -3.80
C GLN A 97 -6.86 -14.04 -3.32
N PRO A 98 -6.20 -15.13 -2.85
CA PRO A 98 -6.88 -16.31 -2.34
C PRO A 98 -7.79 -16.03 -1.15
N LEU A 99 -7.44 -15.07 -0.29
CA LEU A 99 -8.22 -14.68 0.89
C LEU A 99 -9.50 -13.91 0.53
N LEU A 100 -9.60 -13.43 -0.71
CA LEU A 100 -10.70 -12.61 -1.22
C LEU A 100 -11.57 -13.32 -2.25
N ARG A 101 -11.22 -14.55 -2.65
CA ARG A 101 -11.95 -15.31 -3.69
C ARG A 101 -13.42 -15.55 -3.36
N TRP A 102 -13.76 -15.75 -2.08
CA TRP A 102 -15.14 -15.93 -1.66
C TRP A 102 -15.98 -14.69 -1.99
N ARG A 103 -15.47 -13.49 -1.66
CA ARG A 103 -16.11 -12.21 -1.96
C ARG A 103 -16.13 -11.91 -3.47
N MET A 104 -15.12 -12.35 -4.22
CA MET A 104 -15.07 -12.24 -5.68
C MET A 104 -16.14 -13.11 -6.36
N ALA A 105 -16.43 -14.29 -5.81
CA ALA A 105 -17.44 -15.19 -6.35
C ALA A 105 -18.88 -14.69 -6.13
N GLU A 106 -19.07 -13.78 -5.17
CA GLU A 106 -20.36 -13.16 -4.83
C GLU A 106 -20.60 -11.82 -5.57
N ALA A 107 -19.63 -11.32 -6.34
CA ALA A 107 -19.64 -10.00 -6.97
C ALA A 107 -20.28 -9.96 -8.37
#